data_AF-A0A670INI9-F1
#
_entry.id   AF-A0A670INI9-F1
#
_cell.length_a   1.000
_cell.length_b   1.000
_cell.length_c   1.000
_cell.angle_alpha   90.00
_cell.angle_beta   90.00
_cell.angle_gamma   90.00
#
_symmetry.space_group_name_H-M   'P 1'
#
loop_
_entity.id
_entity.type
_entity.pdbx_description
1 polymer ?
#
loop_
_entity_poly.entity_id
_entity_poly.type
_entity_poly.pdbx_seq_one_letter_code
_entity_poly.pdbx_strand_id
1 'polypeptide(L)'
;MWIMPTRARDPIYNLNRIIRLQAVVELVTNATAQSLRLIAQQLDESRAAILQLKMGMDYVLARQGGLCGVLNLTGNACCFNISDNGEAIRVLATKMENIAHVPVQTWEGWDMGWLTNWLPNVTGLKGILLSCLFFLTVVVMVLCMMPCIISCFRSTISKMVSNETLPHIMALYRALPQEHDEGQAIKDTWDEGP
;
A
#
# COMPACT_ATOMS: atom_id res chain seq x y z
N MET A 1 10.24 -13.45 -33.14
CA MET A 1 9.86 -13.83 -31.76
C MET A 1 10.08 -12.61 -30.88
N TRP A 2 9.02 -11.94 -30.44
CA TRP A 2 9.08 -10.75 -29.60
C TRP A 2 9.36 -11.15 -28.15
N ILE A 3 10.42 -10.64 -27.54
CA ILE A 3 10.61 -10.68 -26.09
C ILE A 3 10.45 -9.25 -25.57
N MET A 4 9.45 -9.07 -24.71
CA MET A 4 8.99 -7.78 -24.18
C MET A 4 10.11 -7.00 -23.47
N PRO A 5 10.12 -5.66 -23.54
CA PRO A 5 10.91 -4.86 -22.63
C PRO A 5 10.21 -4.88 -21.26
N THR A 6 10.80 -5.56 -20.28
CA THR A 6 10.47 -5.34 -18.87
C THR A 6 10.83 -3.90 -18.54
N ARG A 7 9.83 -3.01 -18.61
CA ARG A 7 9.91 -1.62 -18.16
C ARG A 7 10.09 -1.64 -16.64
N ALA A 8 11.32 -1.91 -16.19
CA ALA A 8 11.78 -1.71 -14.82
C ALA A 8 11.65 -0.22 -14.54
N ARG A 9 10.53 0.10 -13.93
CA ARG A 9 10.13 1.45 -13.64
C ARG A 9 10.90 1.81 -12.35
N ASP A 10 12.14 2.33 -12.47
CA ASP A 10 12.99 2.89 -11.40
C ASP A 10 12.23 3.37 -10.14
N PRO A 11 12.57 2.86 -8.94
CA PRO A 11 11.83 3.17 -7.71
C PRO A 11 11.87 4.66 -7.33
N ILE A 12 12.87 5.41 -7.81
CA ILE A 12 13.08 6.83 -7.47
C ILE A 12 12.04 7.75 -8.12
N TYR A 13 11.67 7.54 -9.40
CA TYR A 13 10.68 8.44 -10.03
C TYR A 13 9.26 8.20 -9.52
N ASN A 14 8.93 6.98 -9.07
CA ASN A 14 7.64 6.67 -8.45
C ASN A 14 7.46 7.45 -7.14
N LEU A 15 8.52 7.50 -6.32
CA LEU A 15 8.49 8.19 -5.03
C LEU A 15 8.32 9.70 -5.20
N ASN A 16 9.05 10.32 -6.13
CA ASN A 16 8.91 11.75 -6.44
C ASN A 16 7.50 12.12 -6.92
N ARG A 17 6.83 11.21 -7.65
CA ARG A 17 5.42 11.39 -8.04
C ARG A 17 4.47 11.34 -6.85
N ILE A 18 4.66 10.40 -5.93
CA ILE A 18 3.81 10.25 -4.74
C ILE A 18 3.92 11.49 -3.85
N ILE A 19 5.15 11.97 -3.59
CA ILE A 19 5.39 13.18 -2.77
C ILE A 19 4.71 14.41 -3.40
N ARG A 20 4.85 14.60 -4.72
CA ARG A 20 4.17 15.71 -5.43
C ARG A 20 2.66 15.60 -5.37
N LEU A 21 2.10 14.40 -5.55
CA LEU A 21 0.66 14.18 -5.46
C LEU A 21 0.14 14.50 -4.06
N GLN A 22 0.87 14.09 -3.02
CA GLN A 22 0.50 14.35 -1.64
C GLN A 22 0.44 15.86 -1.34
N ALA A 23 1.45 16.62 -1.77
CA ALA A 23 1.46 18.07 -1.61
C ALA A 23 0.32 18.77 -2.37
N VAL A 24 0.02 18.32 -3.59
CA VAL A 24 -1.09 18.89 -4.39
C VAL A 24 -2.43 18.57 -3.74
N VAL A 25 -2.63 17.35 -3.25
CA VAL A 25 -3.87 16.97 -2.56
C VAL A 25 -4.07 17.82 -1.31
N GLU A 26 -3.04 18.01 -0.49
CA GLU A 26 -3.09 18.84 0.71
C GLU A 26 -3.43 20.31 0.41
N LEU A 27 -2.82 20.87 -0.63
CA LEU A 27 -3.12 22.23 -1.06
C LEU A 27 -4.58 22.37 -1.52
N VAL A 28 -5.05 21.42 -2.34
CA VAL A 28 -6.41 21.45 -2.89
C VAL A 28 -7.44 21.21 -1.79
N THR A 29 -7.20 20.30 -0.84
CA THR A 29 -8.13 20.03 0.26
C THR A 29 -8.26 21.23 1.19
N ASN A 30 -7.16 21.91 1.52
CA ASN A 30 -7.18 23.12 2.33
C ASN A 30 -7.95 24.26 1.64
N ALA A 31 -7.63 24.54 0.37
CA ALA A 31 -8.34 25.56 -0.42
C ALA A 31 -9.85 25.25 -0.56
N THR A 32 -10.20 23.97 -0.72
CA THR A 32 -11.59 23.51 -0.79
C THR A 32 -12.30 23.71 0.54
N ALA A 33 -11.66 23.40 1.66
CA ALA A 33 -12.22 23.59 2.99
C ALA A 33 -12.53 25.06 3.29
N GLN A 34 -11.60 25.97 2.93
CA GLN A 34 -11.80 27.41 3.06
C GLN A 34 -12.99 27.88 2.20
N SER A 35 -13.08 27.39 0.96
CA SER A 35 -14.19 27.72 0.06
C SER A 35 -15.54 27.26 0.62
N LEU A 36 -15.62 26.05 1.17
CA LEU A 36 -16.85 25.53 1.81
C LEU A 36 -17.30 26.41 2.98
N ARG A 37 -16.37 26.94 3.79
CA ARG A 37 -16.71 27.84 4.90
C ARG A 37 -17.31 29.16 4.42
N LEU A 38 -16.70 29.77 3.41
CA LEU A 38 -17.22 31.01 2.83
C LEU A 38 -18.61 30.79 2.23
N ILE A 39 -18.83 29.66 1.55
CA ILE A 39 -20.14 29.29 1.02
C ILE A 39 -21.16 29.12 2.15
N ALA A 40 -20.81 28.42 3.23
CA ALA A 40 -21.71 28.25 4.37
C ALA A 40 -22.12 29.59 4.98
N GLN A 41 -21.16 30.50 5.20
CA GLN A 41 -21.43 31.84 5.72
C GLN A 41 -22.35 32.65 4.79
N GLN A 42 -22.06 32.65 3.48
CA GLN A 42 -22.87 33.36 2.49
C GLN A 42 -24.31 32.82 2.43
N LEU A 43 -24.49 31.51 2.61
CA LEU A 43 -25.80 30.88 2.64
C LEU A 43 -26.61 31.32 3.86
N ASP A 44 -25.99 31.38 5.04
CA ASP A 44 -26.65 31.85 6.27
C ASP A 44 -27.14 33.30 6.15
N GLU A 45 -26.27 34.19 5.63
CA GLU A 45 -26.63 35.59 5.39
C GLU A 45 -27.75 35.73 4.36
N SER A 46 -27.67 34.99 3.25
CA SER A 46 -28.70 35.02 2.20
C SER A 46 -30.05 34.51 2.71
N ARG A 47 -30.04 33.47 3.56
CA ARG A 47 -31.24 32.92 4.20
C ARG A 47 -31.94 33.97 5.05
N ALA A 48 -31.19 34.70 5.88
CA ALA A 48 -31.75 35.75 6.71
C ALA A 48 -32.38 36.87 5.86
N ALA A 49 -31.71 37.30 4.79
CA ALA A 49 -32.23 38.30 3.87
C ALA A 49 -33.52 37.84 3.17
N ILE A 50 -33.57 36.59 2.69
CA ILE A 50 -34.76 36.00 2.06
C ILE A 50 -35.94 35.95 3.04
N LEU A 51 -35.70 35.57 4.30
CA LEU A 51 -36.75 35.56 5.32
C LEU A 51 -37.29 36.96 5.60
N GLN A 52 -36.42 37.98 5.65
CA GLN A 52 -36.85 39.37 5.79
C GLN A 52 -37.68 39.85 4.61
N LEU A 53 -37.23 39.56 3.38
CA LEU A 53 -37.95 39.86 2.13
C LEU A 53 -39.33 39.20 2.12
N LYS A 54 -39.44 37.94 2.55
CA LYS A 54 -40.71 37.22 2.66
C LYS A 54 -41.68 37.93 3.60
N MET A 55 -41.25 38.30 4.80
CA MET A 55 -42.11 39.01 5.76
C MET A 55 -42.62 40.35 5.21
N GLY A 56 -41.75 41.10 4.52
CA GLY A 56 -42.15 42.35 3.87
C GLY A 56 -43.19 42.13 2.77
N MET A 57 -42.98 41.13 1.91
CA MET A 57 -43.96 40.77 0.87
C MET A 57 -45.27 40.27 1.47
N ASP A 58 -45.22 39.42 2.48
CA ASP A 58 -46.42 38.90 3.17
C ASP A 58 -47.22 40.04 3.81
N TYR A 59 -46.55 41.08 4.34
CA TYR A 59 -47.21 42.28 4.86
C TYR A 59 -47.96 43.05 3.76
N VAL A 60 -47.31 43.30 2.62
CA VAL A 60 -47.94 44.01 1.48
C VAL A 60 -49.09 43.19 0.89
N LEU A 61 -48.95 41.87 0.85
CA LEU A 61 -49.90 40.94 0.24
C LEU A 61 -50.92 40.40 1.26
N ALA A 62 -50.96 40.93 2.49
CA ALA A 62 -51.79 40.39 3.57
C ALA A 62 -53.28 40.30 3.20
N ARG A 63 -53.79 41.25 2.40
CA ARG A 63 -55.19 41.23 1.91
C ARG A 63 -55.49 40.14 0.88
N GLN A 64 -54.46 39.63 0.20
CA GLN A 64 -54.57 38.58 -0.82
C GLN A 64 -54.15 37.21 -0.27
N GLY A 65 -54.04 37.07 1.05
CA GLY A 65 -53.58 35.83 1.70
C GLY A 65 -52.06 35.68 1.76
N GLY A 66 -51.32 36.79 1.69
CA GLY A 66 -49.86 36.80 1.67
C GLY A 66 -49.28 36.25 0.36
N LEU A 67 -47.97 35.97 0.36
CA LEU A 67 -47.26 35.36 -0.75
C LEU A 67 -47.86 34.00 -1.14
N CYS A 68 -48.35 33.27 -0.13
CA CYS A 68 -48.93 31.95 -0.28
C CYS A 68 -50.28 31.94 -1.00
N GLY A 69 -51.16 32.90 -0.65
CA GLY A 69 -52.45 33.08 -1.33
C GLY A 69 -52.28 33.55 -2.77
N VAL A 70 -51.33 34.44 -3.03
CA VAL A 70 -51.06 34.94 -4.39
C VAL A 70 -50.41 33.89 -5.29
N LEU A 71 -49.54 33.04 -4.74
CA LEU A 71 -48.93 31.93 -5.47
C LEU A 71 -49.81 30.67 -5.51
N ASN A 72 -51.01 30.70 -4.92
CA ASN A 72 -51.93 29.56 -4.82
C ASN A 72 -51.25 28.31 -4.22
N LEU A 73 -50.36 28.49 -3.25
CA LEU A 73 -49.66 27.42 -2.54
C LEU A 73 -50.52 26.97 -1.35
N THR A 74 -50.65 25.66 -1.13
CA THR A 74 -51.47 25.10 -0.04
C THR A 74 -50.65 24.20 0.89
N GLY A 75 -50.94 24.28 2.19
CA GLY A 75 -50.32 23.42 3.21
C GLY A 75 -48.79 23.51 3.24
N ASN A 76 -48.12 22.36 3.14
CA ASN A 76 -46.66 22.25 3.24
C ASN A 76 -45.90 22.98 2.11
N ALA A 77 -46.52 23.23 0.95
CA ALA A 77 -45.89 23.97 -0.14
C ALA A 77 -45.70 25.47 0.18
N CYS A 78 -46.47 25.98 1.15
CA CYS A 78 -46.41 27.36 1.64
C CYS A 78 -45.26 27.58 2.64
N CYS A 79 -44.87 26.51 3.34
CA CYS A 79 -43.81 26.51 4.34
C CYS A 79 -42.46 26.35 3.65
N PHE A 80 -41.67 27.42 3.67
CA PHE A 80 -40.30 27.38 3.17
C PHE A 80 -39.40 26.72 4.22
N ASN A 81 -39.29 25.40 4.17
CA ASN A 81 -38.37 24.66 5.01
C ASN A 81 -36.95 24.72 4.40
N ILE A 82 -36.20 25.76 4.74
CA ILE A 82 -34.77 25.78 4.43
C ILE A 82 -34.10 24.73 5.32
N SER A 83 -33.62 23.64 4.71
CA SER A 83 -32.81 22.69 5.45
C SER A 83 -31.52 23.37 5.86
N ASP A 84 -31.21 23.30 7.16
CA ASP A 84 -29.96 23.84 7.68
C ASP A 84 -28.83 22.84 7.41
N ASN A 85 -28.38 22.82 6.15
CA ASN A 85 -27.19 22.07 5.77
C ASN A 85 -25.90 22.85 6.10
N GLY A 86 -26.01 24.09 6.61
CA GLY A 86 -24.88 24.94 6.95
C GLY A 86 -23.95 24.26 7.93
N GLU A 87 -24.51 23.65 8.97
CA GLU A 87 -23.72 22.89 9.97
C GLU A 87 -23.01 21.68 9.35
N ALA A 88 -23.69 20.93 8.48
CA ALA A 88 -23.08 19.78 7.79
C ALA A 88 -21.89 20.22 6.91
N ILE A 89 -22.01 21.36 6.22
CA ILE A 89 -20.93 21.93 5.39
C ILE A 89 -19.77 22.39 6.27
N ARG A 90 -20.04 23.01 7.42
CA ARG A 90 -19.00 23.45 8.38
C ARG A 90 -18.25 22.27 9.00
N VAL A 91 -18.95 21.21 9.37
CA VAL A 91 -18.36 19.96 9.86
C VAL A 91 -17.47 19.33 8.77
N LEU A 92 -17.96 19.28 7.53
CA LEU A 92 -17.19 18.74 6.41
C LEU A 92 -15.91 19.57 6.14
N ALA A 93 -16.01 20.90 6.13
CA ALA A 93 -14.86 21.78 5.97
C ALA A 93 -13.83 21.60 7.09
N THR A 94 -14.28 21.48 8.34
CA THR A 94 -13.40 21.26 9.50
C THR A 94 -12.71 19.91 9.42
N LYS A 95 -13.41 18.87 8.94
CA LYS A 95 -12.82 17.56 8.68
C LYS A 95 -11.76 17.62 7.58
N MET A 96 -12.01 18.36 6.50
CA MET A 96 -11.05 18.56 5.42
C MET A 96 -9.79 19.32 5.87
N GLU A 97 -9.93 20.36 6.71
CA GLU A 97 -8.79 21.06 7.32
C GLU A 97 -7.96 20.14 8.22
N ASN A 98 -8.62 19.31 9.03
CA ASN A 98 -7.90 18.38 9.92
C ASN A 98 -7.15 17.31 9.13
N ILE A 99 -7.68 16.88 7.98
CA ILE A 99 -6.98 15.95 7.07
C ILE A 99 -5.84 16.65 6.32
N ALA A 100 -5.98 17.93 5.99
CA ALA A 100 -4.89 18.72 5.41
C ALA A 100 -3.77 18.97 6.42
N HIS A 101 -4.07 19.02 7.72
CA HIS A 101 -3.10 19.25 8.78
C HIS A 101 -2.39 17.97 9.25
N VAL A 102 -2.02 17.08 8.34
CA VAL A 102 -1.13 15.95 8.70
C VAL A 102 0.28 16.52 8.80
N PRO A 103 0.90 16.55 9.99
CA PRO A 103 2.27 17.00 10.12
C PRO A 103 3.12 16.15 9.18
N VAL A 104 3.99 16.81 8.42
CA VAL A 104 5.03 16.16 7.61
C VAL A 104 5.58 15.03 8.47
N GLN A 105 5.47 13.79 8.01
CA GLN A 105 6.03 12.66 8.74
C GLN A 105 7.54 12.86 8.79
N THR A 106 8.00 13.58 9.80
CA THR A 106 9.39 13.63 10.20
C THR A 106 9.64 12.24 10.73
N TRP A 107 10.38 11.46 9.95
CA TRP A 107 10.93 10.21 10.43
C TRP A 107 11.81 10.54 11.63
N GLU A 108 11.24 10.46 12.83
CA GLU A 108 12.04 10.29 14.03
C GLU A 108 12.67 8.90 13.87
N GLY A 109 14.00 8.85 13.89
CA GLY A 109 14.75 7.64 13.54
C GLY A 109 14.32 6.41 14.36
N TRP A 110 14.89 5.25 14.05
CA TRP A 110 14.62 4.02 14.80
C TRP A 110 14.85 4.23 16.30
N ASP A 111 13.78 4.30 17.09
CA ASP A 111 13.86 4.35 18.54
C ASP A 111 14.26 2.97 19.08
N MET A 112 15.57 2.79 19.21
CA MET A 112 16.18 1.61 19.84
C MET A 112 16.26 1.77 21.37
N GLY A 113 15.35 2.53 21.98
CA GLY A 113 15.17 2.65 23.43
C GLY A 113 15.00 1.29 24.10
N TRP A 114 14.29 0.35 23.46
CA TRP A 114 14.09 -1.01 23.97
C TRP A 114 15.41 -1.80 24.12
N LEU A 115 16.39 -1.59 23.23
CA LEU A 115 17.71 -2.24 23.30
C LEU A 115 18.64 -1.57 24.31
N THR A 116 18.40 -0.31 24.64
CA THR A 116 19.34 0.51 25.40
C THR A 116 18.89 0.80 26.83
N ASN A 117 17.60 0.65 27.15
CA ASN A 117 17.04 0.95 28.47
C ASN A 117 17.40 -0.06 29.58
N TRP A 118 17.70 -1.31 29.22
CA TRP A 118 18.11 -2.34 30.20
C TRP A 118 19.61 -2.32 30.51
N LEU A 119 20.41 -1.53 29.79
CA LEU A 119 21.87 -1.51 29.91
C LEU A 119 22.35 -0.45 30.91
N PRO A 120 23.27 -0.80 31.84
CA PRO A 120 23.80 0.15 32.81
C PRO A 120 24.49 1.32 32.11
N ASN A 121 24.14 2.55 32.51
CA ASN A 121 24.63 3.79 31.89
C ASN A 121 26.04 4.16 32.42
N VAL A 122 26.99 3.26 32.20
CA VAL A 122 28.41 3.47 32.52
C VAL A 122 29.12 4.04 31.29
N THR A 123 29.75 5.20 31.45
CA THR A 123 30.40 5.97 30.39
C THR A 123 31.37 5.09 29.57
N GLY A 124 31.00 4.78 28.32
CA GLY A 124 31.82 4.03 27.36
C GLY A 124 31.52 2.52 27.22
N LEU A 125 31.22 1.80 28.31
CA LEU A 125 31.02 0.34 28.26
C LEU A 125 29.77 -0.06 27.45
N LYS A 126 28.69 0.73 27.54
CA LYS A 126 27.45 0.50 26.77
C LYS A 126 27.69 0.50 25.27
N GLY A 127 28.54 1.41 24.78
CA GLY A 127 28.92 1.47 23.35
C GLY A 127 29.76 0.28 22.92
N ILE A 128 30.73 -0.12 23.75
CA ILE A 128 31.59 -1.28 23.48
C ILE A 128 30.77 -2.58 23.46
N LEU A 129 29.86 -2.76 24.42
CA LEU A 129 28.99 -3.93 24.49
C LEU A 129 28.08 -4.06 23.26
N LEU A 130 27.44 -2.95 22.84
CA LEU A 130 26.61 -2.93 21.64
C LEU A 130 27.42 -3.23 20.38
N SER A 131 28.63 -2.68 20.27
CA SER A 131 29.53 -2.96 19.16
C SER A 131 29.93 -4.43 19.13
N CYS A 132 30.37 -5.00 20.25
CA CYS A 132 30.71 -6.43 20.35
C CYS A 132 29.52 -7.34 20.01
N LEU A 133 28.32 -7.01 20.50
CA LEU A 133 27.11 -7.77 20.18
C LEU A 133 26.81 -7.74 18.67
N PHE A 134 26.93 -6.58 18.04
CA PHE A 134 26.75 -6.42 16.60
C PHE A 134 27.78 -7.21 15.78
N PHE A 135 29.05 -7.17 16.18
CA PHE A 135 30.08 -7.97 15.52
C PHE A 135 29.81 -9.48 15.69
N LEU A 136 29.38 -9.90 16.88
CA LEU A 136 29.07 -11.30 17.16
C LEU A 136 27.84 -11.77 16.37
N THR A 137 26.79 -10.96 16.23
CA THR A 137 25.63 -11.30 15.39
C THR A 137 26.01 -11.40 13.92
N VAL A 138 26.84 -10.49 13.40
CA VAL A 138 27.34 -10.55 12.02
C VAL A 138 28.16 -11.83 11.80
N VAL A 139 29.06 -12.19 12.71
CA VAL A 139 29.86 -13.42 12.62
C VAL A 139 28.96 -14.66 12.63
N VAL A 140 28.00 -14.74 13.54
CA VAL A 140 27.04 -15.87 13.61
C VAL A 140 26.22 -15.96 12.33
N MET A 141 25.73 -14.83 11.80
CA MET A 141 25.00 -14.79 10.53
C MET A 141 25.87 -15.30 9.38
N VAL A 142 27.13 -14.88 9.28
CA VAL A 142 28.06 -15.37 8.24
C VAL A 142 28.29 -16.88 8.39
N LEU A 143 28.54 -17.37 9.61
CA LEU A 143 28.72 -18.79 9.88
C LEU A 143 27.47 -19.62 9.55
N CYS A 144 26.27 -19.06 9.78
CA CYS A 144 25.00 -19.70 9.44
C CYS A 144 24.75 -19.71 7.92
N MET A 145 25.24 -18.70 7.19
CA MET A 145 25.11 -18.62 5.74
C MET A 145 26.10 -19.52 4.99
N MET A 146 27.27 -19.82 5.55
CA MET A 146 28.24 -20.75 4.94
C MET A 146 27.67 -22.12 4.55
N PRO A 147 26.94 -22.87 5.41
CA PRO A 147 26.35 -24.15 5.03
C PRO A 147 25.25 -24.01 3.98
N CYS A 148 24.52 -22.89 3.95
CA CYS A 148 23.54 -22.60 2.91
C CYS A 148 24.23 -22.41 1.55
N ILE A 149 25.31 -21.64 1.52
CA ILE A 149 26.10 -21.39 0.30
C ILE A 149 26.72 -22.70 -0.21
N ILE A 150 27.29 -23.52 0.66
CA ILE A 150 27.85 -24.84 0.30
C ILE A 150 26.76 -25.77 -0.27
N SER A 151 25.56 -25.77 0.32
CA SER A 151 24.43 -26.57 -0.18
C SER A 151 23.95 -26.09 -1.55
N CYS A 152 23.93 -24.78 -1.79
CA CYS A 152 23.65 -24.20 -3.10
C CYS A 152 24.70 -24.61 -4.14
N PHE A 153 25.99 -24.54 -3.81
CA PHE A 153 27.06 -24.99 -4.71
C PHE A 153 26.98 -26.48 -5.03
N ARG A 154 26.72 -27.33 -4.01
CA ARG A 154 26.52 -28.77 -4.25
C ARG A 154 25.35 -29.06 -5.18
N SER A 155 24.24 -28.32 -5.05
CA SER A 155 23.08 -28.44 -5.94
C SER A 155 23.38 -28.01 -7.37
N THR A 156 24.20 -26.97 -7.56
CA THR A 156 24.59 -26.50 -8.90
C THR A 156 25.61 -27.43 -9.55
N ILE A 157 26.58 -27.95 -8.79
CA ILE A 157 27.57 -28.93 -9.28
C ILE A 157 26.89 -30.25 -9.64
N SER A 158 25.96 -30.76 -8.81
CA SER A 158 25.24 -31.99 -9.12
C SER A 158 24.40 -31.86 -10.39
N LYS A 159 23.77 -30.70 -10.61
CA LYS A 159 23.02 -30.40 -11.83
C LYS A 159 23.92 -30.31 -13.06
N MET A 160 25.08 -29.66 -12.98
CA MET A 160 26.03 -29.61 -14.10
C MET A 160 26.62 -30.98 -14.44
N VAL A 161 27.05 -31.75 -13.43
CA VAL A 161 27.55 -33.12 -13.62
C VAL A 161 26.46 -33.97 -14.28
N SER A 162 25.22 -33.93 -13.78
CA SER A 162 24.12 -34.68 -14.40
C SER A 162 23.78 -34.22 -15.83
N ASN A 163 24.01 -32.96 -16.17
CA ASN A 163 23.64 -32.44 -17.50
C ASN A 163 24.69 -32.78 -18.57
N GLU A 164 25.97 -32.87 -18.19
CA GLU A 164 27.09 -33.12 -19.11
C GLU A 164 27.48 -34.62 -19.17
N THR A 165 27.54 -35.36 -18.07
CA THR A 165 28.00 -36.77 -18.09
C THR A 165 26.87 -37.78 -18.29
N LEU A 166 25.62 -37.48 -17.96
CA LEU A 166 24.49 -38.40 -18.14
C LEU A 166 24.20 -38.75 -19.62
N PRO A 167 24.21 -37.81 -20.60
CA PRO A 167 24.00 -38.18 -22.00
C PRO A 167 25.17 -39.00 -22.55
N HIS A 168 26.41 -38.72 -22.12
CA HIS A 168 27.59 -39.50 -22.52
C HIS A 168 27.59 -40.92 -21.95
N ILE A 169 27.25 -41.07 -20.67
CA ILE A 169 27.15 -42.39 -20.02
C ILE A 169 25.97 -43.18 -20.61
N MET A 170 24.83 -42.54 -20.88
CA MET A 170 23.68 -43.20 -21.50
C MET A 170 23.93 -43.56 -22.97
N ALA A 171 24.72 -42.77 -23.71
CA ALA A 171 25.18 -43.11 -25.05
C ALA A 171 26.19 -44.27 -25.04
N LEU A 172 27.12 -44.30 -24.08
CA LEU A 172 28.06 -45.41 -23.89
C LEU A 172 27.33 -46.70 -23.48
N TYR A 173 26.32 -46.59 -22.61
CA TYR A 173 25.47 -47.70 -22.20
C TYR A 173 24.63 -48.25 -23.37
N ARG A 174 24.12 -47.40 -24.28
CA ARG A 174 23.46 -47.84 -25.51
C ARG A 174 24.42 -48.45 -26.55
N ALA A 175 25.70 -48.09 -26.51
CA ALA A 175 26.72 -48.61 -27.42
C ALA A 175 27.32 -49.95 -26.94
N LEU A 176 27.14 -50.30 -25.66
CA LEU A 176 27.44 -51.63 -25.16
C LEU A 176 26.31 -52.59 -25.57
N PRO A 177 26.63 -53.81 -26.03
CA PRO A 177 25.61 -54.83 -26.27
C PRO A 177 24.92 -55.14 -24.93
N GLN A 178 23.60 -55.18 -24.97
CA GLN A 178 22.73 -55.42 -23.81
C GLN A 178 23.00 -56.82 -23.24
N GLU A 179 23.91 -56.94 -22.27
CA GLU A 179 24.17 -58.20 -21.52
C GLU A 179 22.90 -58.72 -20.81
N HIS A 180 21.86 -57.88 -20.70
CA HIS A 180 20.56 -58.28 -20.20
C HIS A 180 19.79 -59.23 -21.15
N ASP A 181 20.08 -59.23 -22.46
CA ASP A 181 19.49 -60.19 -23.40
C ASP A 181 20.14 -61.58 -23.32
N GLU A 182 21.42 -61.68 -22.92
CA GLU A 182 22.09 -62.98 -22.75
C GLU A 182 21.53 -63.76 -21.55
N GLY A 183 21.20 -63.07 -20.45
CA GLY A 183 20.58 -63.69 -19.28
C GLY A 183 19.18 -64.27 -19.55
N GLN A 184 18.42 -63.66 -20.45
CA GLN A 184 17.08 -64.13 -20.83
C GLN A 184 17.18 -65.28 -21.84
N ALA A 185 18.06 -65.18 -22.84
CA ALA A 185 18.29 -66.26 -23.81
C ALA A 185 18.85 -67.54 -23.16
N ILE A 186 19.74 -67.42 -22.16
CA ILE A 186 20.22 -68.58 -21.41
C ILE A 186 19.07 -69.20 -20.60
N LYS A 187 18.19 -68.40 -20.00
CA LYS A 187 17.05 -68.91 -19.23
C LYS A 187 16.08 -69.71 -20.11
N ASP A 188 15.77 -69.18 -21.29
CA ASP A 188 14.91 -69.86 -22.26
C ASP A 188 15.53 -71.18 -22.75
N THR A 189 16.87 -71.26 -22.89
CA THR A 189 17.55 -72.54 -23.22
C THR A 189 17.52 -73.60 -22.11
N TRP A 190 17.36 -73.21 -20.83
CA TRP A 190 17.22 -74.18 -19.74
C TRP A 190 15.76 -74.64 -19.56
N ASP A 191 14.78 -73.85 -19.98
CA ASP A 191 13.35 -74.17 -19.84
C ASP A 191 12.79 -75.03 -21.01
N GLU A 192 13.54 -75.20 -22.13
CA GLU A 192 13.14 -76.03 -23.30
C GLU A 192 13.86 -77.40 -23.42
N GLY A 193 14.57 -77.86 -22.39
CA GLY A 193 15.14 -79.21 -22.34
C GLY A 193 14.14 -80.28 -21.86
N PRO A 194 14.08 -81.48 -22.46
CA PRO A 194 13.01 -82.48 -22.32
C PRO A 194 12.87 -83.14 -20.94
#